data_AF-A0A453E297-F1
#
_entry.id   AF-A0A453E297-F1
#
_cell.length_a   1.000
_cell.length_b   1.000
_cell.length_c   1.000
_cell.angle_alpha   90.00
_cell.angle_beta   90.00
_cell.angle_gamma   90.00
#
_symmetry.space_group_name_H-M   'P 1'
#
loop_
_entity.id
_entity.type
_entity.pdbx_description
1 polymer ?
#
loop_
_entity_poly.entity_id
_entity_poly.type
_entity_poly.pdbx_seq_one_letter_code
_entity_poly.pdbx_strand_id
1 'polypeptide(L)'
;MFQTNAGAVMLTDMVFWFILYPFLARNQYQMNFLLIGTHSLNALFIIGDTALNSLRFPWFRISYFMLWTGLFVSVQWIIHANVSIWWPYPFLDLTYPRAPVWYLVVALLHFPCYGLFALVLRIKKSLLESWFPHSYTYVK
;
A
#
# COMPACT_ATOMS: atom_id res chain seq x y z
N MET A 1 -2.37 -15.51 -3.04
CA MET A 1 -1.24 -14.71 -2.50
C MET A 1 -1.19 -13.30 -3.10
N PHE A 2 -1.24 -13.12 -4.44
CA PHE A 2 -1.22 -11.78 -5.10
C PHE A 2 -2.20 -10.77 -4.50
N GLN A 3 -3.48 -11.09 -4.41
CA GLN A 3 -4.51 -10.13 -4.02
C GLN A 3 -4.47 -9.74 -2.54
N THR A 4 -3.83 -10.57 -1.71
CA THR A 4 -3.68 -10.35 -0.26
C THR A 4 -2.43 -9.52 0.02
N ASN A 5 -1.31 -9.79 -0.65
CA ASN A 5 -0.06 -9.05 -0.45
C ASN A 5 0.00 -7.75 -1.27
N ALA A 6 -0.54 -7.71 -2.48
CA ALA A 6 -0.51 -6.50 -3.31
C ALA A 6 -1.20 -5.31 -2.61
N GLY A 7 -2.24 -5.58 -1.81
CA GLY A 7 -2.91 -4.53 -1.05
C GLY A 7 -2.05 -3.92 0.05
N ALA A 8 -1.34 -4.77 0.80
CA ALA A 8 -0.42 -4.32 1.83
C ALA A 8 0.76 -3.52 1.25
N VAL A 9 1.41 -4.08 0.23
CA VAL A 9 2.59 -3.48 -0.41
C VAL A 9 2.24 -2.14 -1.05
N MET A 10 1.08 -2.04 -1.69
CA MET A 10 0.64 -0.79 -2.30
C MET A 10 0.29 0.28 -1.28
N LEU A 11 -0.34 -0.09 -0.17
CA LEU A 11 -0.60 0.87 0.90
C LEU A 11 0.73 1.41 1.46
N THR A 12 1.68 0.51 1.77
CA THR A 12 2.97 0.92 2.32
C THR A 12 3.75 1.79 1.34
N ASP A 13 3.70 1.47 0.04
CA ASP A 13 4.37 2.25 -1.00
C ASP A 13 3.66 3.59 -1.24
N MET A 14 2.32 3.65 -1.24
CA MET A 14 1.60 4.92 -1.39
C MET A 14 1.82 5.83 -0.19
N VAL A 15 1.76 5.30 1.04
CA VAL A 15 2.07 6.07 2.25
C VAL A 15 3.52 6.55 2.22
N PHE A 16 4.46 5.68 1.81
CA PHE A 16 5.86 6.07 1.66
C PHE A 16 6.03 7.18 0.62
N TRP A 17 5.60 6.98 -0.62
CA TRP A 17 5.85 7.92 -1.71
C TRP A 17 5.06 9.22 -1.61
N PHE A 18 3.81 9.19 -1.13
CA PHE A 18 2.95 10.39 -1.09
C PHE A 18 2.99 11.16 0.23
N ILE A 19 3.40 10.52 1.34
CA ILE A 19 3.38 11.16 2.67
C ILE A 19 4.78 11.22 3.25
N LEU A 20 5.44 10.07 3.37
CA LEU A 20 6.71 9.98 4.09
C LEU A 20 7.84 10.64 3.30
N TYR A 21 8.00 10.28 2.03
CA TYR A 21 9.04 10.79 1.14
C TYR A 21 9.02 12.32 1.03
N PRO A 22 7.90 12.99 0.71
CA PRO A 22 7.88 14.45 0.66
C PRO A 22 8.12 15.10 2.02
N PHE A 23 7.68 14.48 3.13
CA PHE A 23 7.99 14.97 4.48
C PHE A 23 9.48 14.89 4.80
N LEU A 24 10.12 13.75 4.54
CA LEU A 24 11.55 13.57 4.79
C LEU A 24 12.40 14.44 3.85
N ALA A 25 12.03 14.52 2.58
CA ALA A 25 12.71 15.37 1.59
C ALA A 25 12.63 16.85 1.96
N ARG A 26 11.47 17.33 2.42
CA ARG A 26 11.28 18.73 2.85
C ARG A 26 12.10 19.07 4.09
N ASN A 27 12.19 18.15 5.04
CA ASN A 27 12.91 18.36 6.30
C ASN A 27 14.39 17.96 6.23
N GLN A 28 14.91 17.61 5.04
CA GLN A 28 16.29 17.19 4.80
C GLN A 28 16.76 16.03 5.70
N TYR A 29 15.83 15.14 6.08
CA TYR A 29 16.19 13.94 6.83
C TYR A 29 17.01 13.00 5.94
N GLN A 30 18.00 12.33 6.53
CA GLN A 30 18.82 11.33 5.86
C GLN A 30 17.93 10.18 5.38
N MET A 31 17.84 10.02 4.06
CA MET A 31 17.06 8.96 3.43
C MET A 31 17.93 7.71 3.27
N ASN A 32 17.52 6.61 3.89
CA ASN A 32 18.23 5.34 3.72
C ASN A 32 18.00 4.82 2.28
N PHE A 33 19.09 4.66 1.52
CA PHE A 33 19.03 4.12 0.15
C PHE A 33 18.33 2.76 0.10
N LEU A 34 18.52 1.92 1.12
CA LEU A 34 17.85 0.63 1.22
C LEU A 34 16.33 0.78 1.32
N LEU A 35 15.85 1.77 2.08
CA LEU A 35 14.41 2.04 2.23
C LEU A 35 13.79 2.48 0.91
N ILE A 36 14.44 3.41 0.20
CA ILE A 36 14.01 3.83 -1.14
C ILE A 36 14.05 2.64 -2.11
N GLY A 37 15.11 1.83 -2.07
CA GLY A 37 15.27 0.64 -2.90
C GLY A 37 14.15 -0.37 -2.68
N THR A 38 13.80 -0.67 -1.43
CA THR A 38 12.71 -1.61 -1.09
C THR A 38 11.37 -1.12 -1.63
N HIS A 39 11.01 0.15 -1.42
CA HIS A 39 9.76 0.72 -1.95
C HIS A 39 9.75 0.85 -3.49
N SER A 40 10.91 1.01 -4.12
CA SER A 40 11.00 1.03 -5.59
C SER A 40 10.84 -0.39 -6.17
N LEU A 41 11.49 -1.38 -5.55
CA LEU A 41 11.37 -2.78 -5.96
C LEU A 41 9.95 -3.30 -5.74
N ASN A 42 9.31 -2.94 -4.63
CA ASN A 42 7.90 -3.25 -4.37
C ASN A 42 6.97 -2.73 -5.48
N ALA A 43 7.15 -1.46 -5.89
CA ALA A 43 6.39 -0.89 -7.00
C ALA A 43 6.62 -1.66 -8.31
N LEU A 44 7.87 -2.01 -8.62
CA LEU A 44 8.20 -2.81 -9.81
C LEU A 44 7.56 -4.21 -9.76
N PHE A 45 7.62 -4.90 -8.61
CA PHE A 45 6.99 -6.21 -8.45
C PHE A 45 5.47 -6.14 -8.52
N ILE A 46 4.83 -5.11 -7.96
CA ILE A 46 3.39 -4.89 -8.10
C ILE A 46 3.05 -4.72 -9.58
N ILE A 47 3.78 -3.90 -10.32
CA ILE A 47 3.51 -3.66 -11.75
C ILE A 47 3.71 -4.95 -12.54
N GLY A 48 4.80 -5.67 -12.31
CA GLY A 48 5.11 -6.94 -12.98
C GLY A 48 4.06 -8.02 -12.71
N ASP A 49 3.72 -8.26 -11.43
CA ASP A 49 2.70 -9.24 -11.05
C ASP A 49 1.31 -8.81 -11.57
N THR A 50 0.96 -7.51 -11.45
CA THR A 50 -0.26 -6.95 -12.04
C THR A 50 -0.28 -7.14 -13.55
N ALA A 51 0.83 -7.00 -14.27
CA ALA A 51 0.91 -7.21 -15.71
C ALA A 51 0.70 -8.69 -16.09
N LEU A 52 1.28 -9.62 -15.32
CA LEU A 52 1.19 -11.06 -15.56
C LEU A 52 -0.16 -11.67 -15.11
N ASN A 53 -0.91 -11.00 -14.23
CA ASN A 53 -2.12 -11.55 -13.63
C ASN A 53 -3.42 -11.11 -14.34
N SER A 54 -4.36 -12.03 -14.57
CA SER A 54 -5.68 -11.78 -15.21
C SER A 54 -6.87 -11.86 -14.25
N LEU A 55 -6.62 -12.01 -12.94
CA LEU A 55 -7.67 -12.19 -11.95
C LEU A 55 -8.55 -10.94 -11.79
N ARG A 56 -9.86 -11.16 -11.60
CA ARG A 56 -10.80 -10.08 -11.22
C ARG A 56 -10.42 -9.49 -9.87
N PHE A 57 -10.68 -8.20 -9.69
CA PHE A 57 -10.51 -7.46 -8.43
C PHE A 57 -11.86 -6.96 -7.90
N PRO A 58 -12.62 -7.82 -7.17
CA PRO A 58 -13.90 -7.49 -6.58
C PRO A 58 -13.75 -6.63 -5.32
N TRP A 59 -14.74 -5.77 -5.07
CA TRP A 59 -14.73 -4.75 -4.01
C TRP A 59 -14.54 -5.27 -2.58
N PHE A 60 -14.97 -6.50 -2.26
CA PHE A 60 -14.80 -7.06 -0.92
C PHE A 60 -13.34 -7.16 -0.48
N ARG A 61 -12.39 -7.09 -1.42
CA ARG A 61 -10.95 -7.20 -1.13
C ARG A 61 -10.35 -5.99 -0.44
N ILE A 62 -11.10 -4.89 -0.32
CA ILE A 62 -10.71 -3.77 0.54
C ILE A 62 -10.51 -4.23 2.00
N SER A 63 -11.21 -5.28 2.44
CA SER A 63 -11.01 -5.88 3.76
C SER A 63 -9.57 -6.37 3.97
N TYR A 64 -8.88 -6.85 2.92
CA TYR A 64 -7.47 -7.24 3.06
C TYR A 64 -6.55 -6.06 3.31
N PHE A 65 -6.85 -4.90 2.71
CA PHE A 65 -6.09 -3.67 2.96
C PHE A 65 -6.26 -3.24 4.42
N MET A 66 -7.50 -3.24 4.92
CA MET A 66 -7.78 -2.87 6.32
C MET A 66 -7.18 -3.87 7.33
N LEU A 67 -7.30 -5.18 7.05
CA LEU A 67 -6.76 -6.23 7.92
C LEU A 67 -5.24 -6.15 8.02
N TRP A 68 -4.54 -5.94 6.91
CA TRP A 68 -3.07 -5.82 6.93
C TRP A 68 -2.60 -4.59 7.70
N THR A 69 -3.26 -3.45 7.51
CA THR A 69 -2.93 -2.23 8.27
C THR A 69 -3.18 -2.42 9.75
N GLY A 70 -4.33 -3.02 10.12
CA GLY A 70 -4.64 -3.33 11.51
C GLY A 70 -3.64 -4.30 12.14
N LEU A 71 -3.23 -5.33 11.39
CA LEU A 71 -2.21 -6.28 11.84
C LEU A 71 -0.86 -5.61 12.03
N PHE A 72 -0.41 -4.79 11.08
CA PHE A 72 0.84 -4.04 11.17
C PHE A 72 0.86 -3.14 12.40
N VAL A 73 -0.18 -2.33 12.60
CA VAL A 73 -0.32 -1.46 13.77
C VAL A 73 -0.27 -2.29 15.05
N SER A 74 -1.06 -3.37 15.13
CA SER A 74 -1.11 -4.22 16.32
C SER A 74 0.26 -4.83 16.67
N VAL A 75 0.99 -5.33 15.68
CA VAL A 75 2.34 -5.88 15.87
C VAL A 75 3.32 -4.81 16.34
N GLN A 76 3.33 -3.62 15.71
CA GLN A 76 4.20 -2.52 16.12
C GLN A 76 3.94 -2.10 17.57
N TRP A 77 2.67 -2.04 17.96
CA TRP A 77 2.25 -1.74 19.32
C TRP A 77 2.71 -2.80 20.33
N ILE A 78 2.55 -4.08 20.00
CA ILE A 78 3.02 -5.18 20.86
C ILE A 78 4.53 -5.09 21.03
N ILE A 79 5.30 -4.91 19.96
CA ILE A 79 6.77 -4.81 20.04
C ILE A 79 7.16 -3.62 20.92
N HIS A 80 6.57 -2.44 20.68
CA HIS A 80 6.89 -1.23 21.42
C HIS A 80 6.53 -1.33 22.92
N ALA A 81 5.46 -2.07 23.26
CA ALA A 81 5.09 -2.33 24.65
C ALA A 81 6.09 -3.23 25.39
N ASN A 82 6.81 -4.10 24.67
CA ASN A 82 7.81 -5.01 25.25
C ASN A 82 9.24 -4.44 25.18
N VAL A 83 9.53 -3.61 24.18
CA VAL A 83 10.86 -3.04 23.93
C VAL A 83 10.70 -1.58 23.50
N SER A 84 11.33 -0.67 24.23
CA SER A 84 11.33 0.77 23.90
C SER A 84 12.20 1.06 22.69
N ILE A 85 11.65 0.86 21.49
CA ILE A 85 12.25 1.22 20.20
C ILE A 85 11.65 2.53 19.67
N TRP A 86 12.37 3.25 18.80
CA TRP A 86 11.79 4.40 18.10
C TRP A 86 10.65 3.96 17.17
N TRP A 87 9.59 4.78 17.06
CA TRP A 87 8.43 4.48 16.22
C TRP A 87 8.81 4.54 14.74
N PRO A 88 8.60 3.49 13.92
CA PRO A 88 8.88 3.54 12.48
C PRO A 88 8.06 4.62 11.77
N TYR A 89 6.89 4.95 12.32
CA TYR A 89 6.02 6.02 11.83
C TYR A 89 5.62 6.95 12.99
N PRO A 90 5.85 8.27 12.88
CA PRO A 90 5.53 9.23 13.94
C PRO A 90 4.05 9.24 14.35
N PHE A 91 3.13 8.89 13.45
CA PHE A 91 1.70 8.86 13.73
C PHE A 91 1.25 7.70 14.63
N LEU A 92 2.12 6.72 14.89
CA LEU A 92 1.80 5.62 15.81
C LEU A 92 1.88 6.06 17.28
N ASP A 93 2.61 7.14 17.55
CA ASP A 93 2.81 7.68 18.89
C ASP A 93 1.54 8.36 19.42
N LEU A 94 0.95 7.81 20.49
CA LEU A 94 -0.24 8.40 21.14
C LEU A 94 0.07 9.57 22.06
N THR A 95 1.33 9.85 22.36
CA THR A 95 1.68 11.07 23.11
C THR A 95 1.35 12.33 22.31
N TYR A 96 1.25 12.20 20.98
CA TYR A 96 0.82 13.29 20.10
C TYR A 96 -0.71 13.49 20.18
N PRO A 97 -1.20 14.68 20.60
CA PRO A 97 -2.63 14.90 20.83
C PRO A 97 -3.53 14.72 19.59
N ARG A 98 -2.97 14.85 18.38
CA ARG A 98 -3.72 14.65 17.13
C ARG A 98 -3.48 13.28 16.50
N ALA A 99 -2.94 12.32 17.26
CA ALA A 99 -2.77 10.94 16.79
C ALA A 99 -4.08 10.35 16.23
N PRO A 100 -5.27 10.49 16.87
CA PRO A 100 -6.52 9.95 16.33
C PRO A 100 -6.87 10.48 14.93
N VAL A 101 -6.53 11.74 14.63
CA VAL A 101 -6.72 12.34 13.31
C VAL A 101 -5.84 11.66 12.28
N TRP A 102 -4.60 11.33 12.61
CA TRP A 102 -3.72 10.57 11.72
C TRP A 102 -4.22 9.15 11.46
N TYR A 103 -4.70 8.45 12.49
CA TYR A 103 -5.34 7.13 12.30
C TYR A 103 -6.55 7.24 11.36
N LEU A 104 -7.37 8.28 11.50
CA LEU A 104 -8.49 8.54 10.59
C LEU A 104 -8.01 8.83 9.17
N VAL A 105 -6.99 9.67 8.99
CA VAL A 105 -6.42 10.00 7.67
C VAL A 105 -5.89 8.74 6.99
N VAL A 106 -5.12 7.92 7.71
CA VAL A 106 -4.62 6.64 7.19
C VAL A 106 -5.78 5.70 6.85
N ALA A 107 -6.78 5.59 7.72
CA ALA A 107 -7.99 4.80 7.45
C ALA A 107 -8.70 5.26 6.16
N LEU A 108 -8.89 6.57 5.98
CA LEU A 108 -9.50 7.15 4.79
C LEU A 108 -8.67 6.97 3.53
N LEU A 109 -7.34 6.96 3.63
CA LEU A 109 -6.45 6.75 2.48
C LEU A 109 -6.58 5.36 1.85
N HIS A 110 -7.10 4.36 2.55
CA HIS A 110 -7.34 3.04 1.95
C HIS A 110 -8.34 3.11 0.79
N PHE A 111 -9.34 3.99 0.84
CA PHE A 111 -10.33 4.14 -0.22
C PHE A 111 -9.74 4.66 -1.54
N PRO A 112 -9.03 5.81 -1.59
CA PRO A 112 -8.39 6.28 -2.82
C PRO A 112 -7.26 5.33 -3.26
N CYS A 113 -6.49 4.73 -2.35
CA CYS A 113 -5.45 3.76 -2.71
C CYS A 113 -6.06 2.53 -3.42
N TYR A 114 -7.13 1.97 -2.84
CA TYR A 114 -7.86 0.86 -3.43
C TYR A 114 -8.50 1.25 -4.77
N GLY A 115 -9.11 2.43 -4.83
CA GLY A 115 -9.74 2.97 -6.03
C GLY A 115 -8.74 3.15 -7.18
N LEU A 116 -7.56 3.70 -6.91
CA LEU A 116 -6.50 3.89 -7.90
C LEU A 116 -6.01 2.55 -8.45
N PHE A 117 -5.83 1.54 -7.61
CA PHE A 117 -5.44 0.22 -8.08
C PHE A 117 -6.52 -0.48 -8.89
N ALA A 118 -7.77 -0.40 -8.43
CA ALA A 118 -8.91 -0.91 -9.18
C ALA A 118 -9.02 -0.22 -10.55
N LEU A 119 -8.72 1.08 -10.63
CA LEU A 119 -8.66 1.83 -11.88
C LEU A 119 -7.54 1.32 -12.79
N VAL A 120 -6.32 1.15 -12.29
CA VAL A 120 -5.18 0.60 -13.06
C VAL A 120 -5.54 -0.77 -13.65
N LEU A 121 -6.15 -1.65 -12.85
CA LEU A 121 -6.59 -2.96 -13.32
C LEU A 121 -7.69 -2.89 -14.38
N ARG A 122 -8.63 -1.94 -14.25
CA ARG A 122 -9.65 -1.70 -15.28
C ARG A 122 -9.05 -1.18 -16.57
N ILE A 123 -8.12 -0.21 -16.50
CA ILE A 123 -7.44 0.33 -17.68
C ILE A 123 -6.65 -0.78 -18.37
N LYS A 124 -5.85 -1.55 -17.62
CA LYS A 124 -5.12 -2.71 -18.15
C LYS A 124 -6.07 -3.64 -18.91
N LYS A 125 -7.20 -3.98 -18.30
CA LYS A 125 -8.18 -4.87 -18.89
C LYS A 125 -8.72 -4.30 -20.21
N SER A 126 -9.17 -3.05 -20.22
CA SER A 126 -9.68 -2.40 -21.43
C SER A 126 -8.64 -2.35 -22.55
N LEU A 127 -7.38 -2.07 -22.21
CA LEU A 127 -6.27 -2.05 -23.18
C LEU A 127 -6.00 -3.45 -23.75
N LEU A 128 -5.94 -4.48 -22.92
CA LEU A 128 -5.69 -5.86 -23.38
C LEU A 128 -6.85 -6.43 -24.19
N GLU A 129 -8.09 -6.13 -23.82
CA GLU A 129 -9.27 -6.49 -24.62
C GLU A 129 -9.25 -5.80 -25.98
N SER A 130 -8.83 -4.52 -26.03
CA SER A 130 -8.71 -3.78 -27.29
C SER A 130 -7.56 -4.25 -28.17
N TRP A 131 -6.41 -4.62 -27.59
CA TRP A 131 -5.20 -4.99 -28.35
C TRP A 131 -5.15 -6.47 -28.72
N PHE A 132 -5.77 -7.35 -27.93
CA PHE A 132 -5.73 -8.80 -28.13
C PHE A 132 -7.13 -9.46 -28.00
N PRO A 133 -8.08 -9.11 -28.88
CA PRO A 133 -9.49 -9.53 -28.77
C PRO A 133 -9.72 -11.05 -28.85
N HIS A 134 -8.78 -11.82 -29.42
CA HIS A 134 -8.90 -13.28 -29.60
C HIS A 134 -8.11 -14.12 -28.59
N SER A 135 -7.23 -13.51 -27.79
CA SER A 135 -6.36 -14.23 -26.86
C SER A 135 -6.69 -13.97 -25.40
N TYR A 136 -7.40 -12.87 -25.10
CA TYR A 136 -7.73 -12.49 -23.73
C TYR A 136 -9.03 -13.16 -23.27
N THR A 137 -8.93 -14.38 -22.73
CA THR A 137 -10.06 -15.10 -22.13
C THR A 137 -9.94 -15.10 -20.61
N TYR A 138 -11.01 -14.73 -19.90
CA TYR A 138 -11.03 -14.77 -18.44
C TYR A 138 -10.77 -16.18 -17.91
N VAL A 139 -9.84 -16.33 -16.97
CA VAL A 139 -9.91 -17.44 -16.02
C VAL A 139 -10.93 -17.04 -14.95
N LYS A 140 -12.03 -17.80 -14.86
CA LYS A 140 -13.12 -17.56 -13.90
C LYS A 140 -12.63 -17.63 -12.46
#